data_AF-A0A519Z1F8-F1
#
_entry.id   AF-A0A519Z1F8-F1
#
_cell.length_a   1.000
_cell.length_b   1.000
_cell.length_c   1.000
_cell.angle_alpha   90.00
_cell.angle_beta   90.00
_cell.angle_gamma   90.00
#
_symmetry.space_group_name_H-M   'P 1'
#
loop_
_entity.id
_entity.type
_entity.pdbx_description
1 polymer ?
#
loop_
_entity_poly.entity_id
_entity_poly.type
_entity_poly.pdbx_seq_one_letter_code
_entity_poly.pdbx_strand_id
1 'polypeptide(L)'
;MKLVLDSKDLTDGFFEDTRLLGIMAPIKDYLFCWQLNNLLGVDFRINNEIEIQLTKKQRNYFFTVYEYPEPHTSLVHYLYNNEFDGEYLLPEFKHLDFLWLMKGDPVSDAVMQQ
;
A
#
# COMPACT_ATOMS: atom_id res chain seq x y z
N MET A 1 -1.96 -7.37 16.01
CA MET A 1 -3.22 -6.70 16.43
C MET A 1 -4.09 -6.59 15.18
N LYS A 2 -5.38 -6.90 15.23
CA LYS A 2 -6.25 -6.81 14.05
C LYS A 2 -6.85 -5.41 13.99
N LEU A 3 -6.42 -4.60 13.02
CA LEU A 3 -6.86 -3.22 12.86
C LEU A 3 -8.23 -3.21 12.16
N VAL A 4 -9.27 -2.86 12.90
CA VAL A 4 -10.61 -2.59 12.37
C VAL A 4 -10.75 -1.07 12.33
N LEU A 5 -10.74 -0.47 11.14
CA LEU A 5 -10.59 0.98 10.97
C LEU A 5 -11.83 1.63 10.38
N ASP A 6 -12.20 2.77 10.98
CA ASP A 6 -13.15 3.73 10.46
C ASP A 6 -12.42 4.63 9.44
N SER A 7 -12.98 4.77 8.24
CA SER A 7 -12.29 5.34 7.06
C SER A 7 -11.65 6.73 7.26
N LYS A 8 -12.16 7.54 8.20
CA LYS A 8 -11.60 8.87 8.54
C LYS A 8 -10.35 8.79 9.42
N ASP A 9 -10.32 7.87 10.38
CA ASP A 9 -9.18 7.71 11.28
C ASP A 9 -7.98 7.04 10.58
N LEU A 10 -8.25 6.27 9.50
CA LEU A 10 -7.21 5.76 8.62
C LEU A 10 -6.43 6.91 7.98
N THR A 11 -7.10 7.89 7.37
CA THR A 11 -6.41 8.95 6.61
C THR A 11 -5.53 9.88 7.44
N ASP A 12 -5.95 10.22 8.67
CA ASP A 12 -5.32 11.33 9.40
C ASP A 12 -3.94 10.96 10.03
N GLY A 13 -3.70 9.69 10.36
CA GLY A 13 -2.41 9.25 10.93
C GLY A 13 -1.62 8.24 10.09
N PHE A 14 -2.26 7.57 9.12
CA PHE A 14 -1.60 6.53 8.34
C PHE A 14 -0.59 7.11 7.34
N PHE A 15 -0.94 8.22 6.70
CA PHE A 15 -0.09 8.90 5.72
C PHE A 15 0.88 9.91 6.34
N GLU A 16 0.84 10.10 7.66
CA GLU A 16 1.75 11.01 8.36
C GLU A 16 3.21 10.58 8.14
N ASP A 17 4.04 11.54 7.74
CA ASP A 17 5.45 11.36 7.36
C ASP A 17 5.70 10.28 6.29
N THR A 18 4.74 10.09 5.39
CA THR A 18 4.88 9.18 4.25
C THR A 18 4.95 9.90 2.90
N ARG A 19 5.59 9.27 1.93
CA ARG A 19 5.43 9.59 0.50
C ARG A 19 4.50 8.55 -0.11
N LEU A 20 3.56 8.99 -0.93
CA LEU A 20 2.57 8.14 -1.59
C LEU A 20 2.73 8.22 -3.11
N LEU A 21 2.89 7.07 -3.74
CA LEU A 21 2.84 6.91 -5.19
C LEU A 21 1.57 6.14 -5.58
N GLY A 22 0.78 6.75 -6.47
CA GLY A 22 -0.40 6.13 -7.06
C GLY A 22 -0.07 5.41 -8.36
N ILE A 23 -0.48 4.15 -8.50
CA ILE A 23 -0.16 3.33 -9.67
C ILE A 23 -1.45 2.85 -10.33
N MET A 24 -1.52 3.01 -11.65
CA MET A 24 -2.57 2.44 -12.50
C MET A 24 -1.96 1.27 -13.29
N ALA A 25 -2.34 0.07 -12.93
CA ALA A 25 -1.89 -1.17 -13.54
C ALA A 25 -3.02 -2.20 -13.44
N PRO A 26 -3.77 -2.48 -14.53
CA PRO A 26 -4.91 -3.39 -14.52
C PRO A 26 -4.46 -4.86 -14.57
N ILE A 27 -3.63 -5.27 -13.60
CA ILE A 27 -3.09 -6.62 -13.46
C ILE A 27 -3.26 -7.11 -12.03
N LYS A 28 -3.14 -8.42 -11.82
CA LYS A 28 -3.27 -9.00 -10.48
C LYS A 28 -2.13 -8.55 -9.57
N ASP A 29 -2.45 -8.30 -8.31
CA ASP A 29 -1.55 -7.87 -7.25
C ASP A 29 -0.27 -8.71 -7.13
N TYR A 30 -0.38 -10.03 -7.11
CA TYR A 30 0.78 -10.92 -7.05
C TYR A 30 1.68 -10.81 -8.28
N LEU A 31 1.09 -10.57 -9.46
CA LEU A 31 1.84 -10.42 -10.71
C LEU A 31 2.54 -9.06 -10.74
N PHE A 32 1.84 -8.01 -10.32
CA PHE A 32 2.43 -6.67 -10.20
C PHE A 32 3.59 -6.66 -9.21
N CYS A 33 3.39 -7.22 -8.02
CA CYS A 33 4.43 -7.37 -7.01
C CYS A 33 5.65 -8.14 -7.55
N TRP A 34 5.41 -9.25 -8.24
CA TRP A 34 6.50 -10.02 -8.85
C TRP A 34 7.26 -9.20 -9.89
N GLN A 35 6.56 -8.49 -10.79
CA GLN A 35 7.22 -7.63 -11.78
C GLN A 35 8.04 -6.54 -11.11
N LEU A 36 7.50 -5.91 -10.07
CA LEU A 36 8.15 -4.83 -9.34
C LEU A 36 9.45 -5.29 -8.67
N ASN A 37 9.42 -6.47 -8.03
CA ASN A 37 10.62 -7.09 -7.46
C ASN A 37 11.71 -7.35 -8.51
N ASN A 38 11.34 -7.88 -9.67
CA ASN A 38 12.31 -8.19 -10.72
C ASN A 38 12.86 -6.95 -11.43
N LEU A 39 12.05 -5.90 -11.60
CA LEU A 39 12.43 -4.70 -12.34
C LEU A 39 13.26 -3.73 -11.49
N LEU A 40 12.92 -3.58 -10.21
CA LEU A 40 13.54 -2.60 -9.31
C LEU A 40 14.58 -3.22 -8.36
N GLY A 41 14.71 -4.55 -8.33
CA GLY A 41 15.63 -5.25 -7.43
C GLY A 41 15.19 -5.20 -5.96
N VAL A 42 13.91 -4.96 -5.70
CA VAL A 42 13.28 -4.95 -4.38
C VAL A 42 12.70 -6.33 -4.05
N ASP A 43 12.32 -6.57 -2.79
CA ASP A 43 11.74 -7.85 -2.36
C ASP A 43 10.45 -7.67 -1.55
N PHE A 44 9.39 -7.18 -2.20
CA PHE A 44 8.06 -7.12 -1.60
C PHE A 44 7.54 -8.51 -1.26
N ARG A 45 7.07 -8.65 -0.01
CA ARG A 45 6.45 -9.87 0.52
C ARG A 45 5.08 -9.55 1.11
N ILE A 46 4.12 -10.44 0.94
CA ILE A 46 2.79 -10.26 1.54
C ILE A 46 2.92 -10.22 3.06
N ASN A 47 2.31 -9.22 3.69
CA ASN A 47 2.30 -9.08 5.14
C ASN A 47 0.85 -9.08 5.65
N ASN A 48 0.38 -10.25 6.07
CA ASN A 48 -0.98 -10.42 6.59
C ASN A 48 -1.19 -9.82 7.99
N GLU A 49 -0.13 -9.43 8.69
CA GLU A 49 -0.24 -8.86 10.04
C GLU A 49 -0.75 -7.41 10.00
N ILE A 50 -0.48 -6.71 8.91
CA ILE A 50 -0.87 -5.32 8.65
C ILE A 50 -1.94 -5.20 7.54
N GLU A 51 -2.58 -6.32 7.21
CA GLU A 51 -3.75 -6.34 6.33
C GLU A 51 -4.83 -5.38 6.86
N ILE A 52 -5.38 -4.56 5.96
CA ILE A 52 -6.42 -3.60 6.33
C ILE A 52 -7.78 -4.27 6.20
N GLN A 53 -8.53 -4.32 7.32
CA GLN A 53 -9.90 -4.80 7.34
C GLN A 53 -10.88 -3.61 7.39
N LEU A 54 -11.69 -3.48 6.34
CA LEU A 54 -12.80 -2.52 6.29
C LEU A 54 -14.13 -3.26 6.50
N THR A 55 -14.97 -2.78 7.42
CA THR A 55 -16.31 -3.35 7.63
C THR A 55 -17.37 -2.40 7.09
N LYS A 56 -18.11 -2.81 6.07
CA LYS A 56 -19.17 -1.99 5.46
C LYS A 56 -20.40 -2.85 5.20
N LYS A 57 -21.59 -2.37 5.61
CA LYS A 57 -22.88 -3.07 5.42
C LYS A 57 -22.86 -4.56 5.84
N GLN A 58 -22.25 -4.87 6.99
CA GLN A 58 -22.05 -6.25 7.52
C GLN A 58 -21.17 -7.17 6.66
N ARG A 59 -20.42 -6.62 5.70
CA ARG A 59 -19.36 -7.34 4.97
C ARG A 59 -17.98 -6.85 5.41
N ASN A 60 -17.04 -7.78 5.46
CA ASN A 60 -15.63 -7.50 5.72
C ASN A 60 -14.88 -7.53 4.39
N TYR A 61 -14.11 -6.49 4.14
CA TYR A 61 -13.24 -6.33 2.98
C TYR A 61 -11.80 -6.38 3.49
N PHE A 62 -10.92 -7.04 2.74
CA PHE A 62 -9.54 -7.31 3.13
C PHE A 62 -8.61 -6.78 2.04
N PHE A 63 -7.85 -5.73 2.35
CA PHE A 63 -6.93 -5.16 1.38
C PHE A 63 -5.54 -5.74 1.61
N THR A 64 -5.07 -6.50 0.61
CA THR A 64 -3.73 -7.10 0.62
C THR A 64 -2.67 -6.02 0.62
N VAL A 65 -1.65 -6.23 1.45
CA VAL A 65 -0.47 -5.38 1.54
C VAL A 65 0.79 -6.20 1.37
N TYR A 66 1.70 -5.68 0.56
CA TYR A 66 3.06 -6.18 0.48
C TYR A 66 4.00 -5.20 1.17
N GLU A 67 4.96 -5.73 1.91
CA GLU A 67 5.96 -4.95 2.64
C GLU A 67 7.35 -5.27 2.10
N TYR A 68 8.19 -4.24 2.03
CA TYR A 68 9.62 -4.35 1.80
C TYR A 68 10.36 -3.35 2.70
N PRO A 69 10.98 -3.81 3.80
CA PRO A 69 11.91 -3.01 4.58
C PRO A 69 13.21 -2.85 3.79
N GLU A 70 13.60 -1.60 3.49
CA GLU A 70 14.82 -1.35 2.74
C GLU A 70 16.05 -1.69 3.61
N PRO A 71 17.05 -2.42 3.08
CA PRO A 71 18.25 -2.74 3.83
C PRO A 71 19.03 -1.48 4.22
N HIS A 72 19.55 -1.46 5.45
CA HIS A 72 20.46 -0.42 5.96
C HIS A 72 19.84 0.98 6.15
N THR A 73 18.54 1.13 5.97
CA THR A 73 17.79 2.38 6.20
C THR A 73 16.61 2.10 7.14
N SER A 74 15.94 3.15 7.62
CA SER A 74 14.64 3.02 8.31
C SER A 74 13.47 3.09 7.32
N LEU A 75 13.74 3.17 6.01
CA LEU A 75 12.72 3.27 4.99
C LEU A 75 12.01 1.93 4.81
N VAL A 76 10.69 1.95 4.89
CA VAL A 76 9.85 0.80 4.62
C VAL A 76 8.86 1.14 3.52
N HIS A 77 8.79 0.24 2.55
CA HIS A 77 7.87 0.32 1.44
C HIS A 77 6.65 -0.57 1.70
N TYR A 78 5.47 0.00 1.49
CA TYR A 78 4.20 -0.70 1.57
C TYR A 78 3.44 -0.55 0.28
N LEU A 79 3.03 -1.67 -0.31
CA LEU A 79 2.25 -1.72 -1.54
C LEU A 79 0.86 -2.28 -1.23
N TYR A 80 -0.15 -1.42 -1.26
CA TYR A 80 -1.54 -1.79 -1.05
C TYR A 80 -2.25 -2.01 -2.37
N ASN A 81 -3.04 -3.08 -2.43
CA ASN A 81 -4.09 -3.21 -3.43
C ASN A 81 -5.25 -2.28 -3.02
N ASN A 82 -5.63 -1.35 -3.89
CA ASN A 82 -6.67 -0.37 -3.59
C ASN A 82 -8.09 -0.92 -3.80
N GLU A 83 -8.26 -2.16 -4.27
CA GLU A 83 -9.56 -2.77 -4.57
C GLU A 83 -9.70 -4.16 -3.94
N PHE A 84 -10.89 -4.43 -3.38
CA PHE A 84 -11.29 -5.75 -2.95
C PHE A 84 -12.81 -5.92 -3.12
N ASP A 85 -13.22 -6.90 -3.95
CA ASP A 85 -14.62 -7.24 -4.22
C ASP A 85 -15.48 -6.00 -4.59
N GLY A 86 -14.90 -5.10 -5.40
CA GLY A 86 -15.53 -3.87 -5.86
C GLY A 86 -15.61 -2.72 -4.84
N GLU A 87 -15.11 -2.91 -3.62
CA GLU A 87 -14.88 -1.81 -2.67
C GLU A 87 -13.42 -1.34 -2.73
N TYR A 88 -13.21 -0.08 -2.37
CA TYR A 88 -11.91 0.57 -2.46
C TYR A 88 -11.39 0.97 -1.09
N LEU A 89 -10.07 0.82 -0.91
CA LEU A 89 -9.39 1.27 0.30
C LEU A 89 -9.50 2.80 0.43
N LEU A 90 -9.22 3.51 -0.66
CA LEU A 90 -9.43 4.95 -0.81
C LEU A 90 -10.43 5.23 -1.93
N PRO A 91 -11.73 5.40 -1.61
CA PRO A 91 -12.78 5.65 -2.59
C PRO A 91 -12.54 6.89 -3.47
N GLU A 92 -11.87 7.91 -2.94
CA GLU A 92 -11.49 9.15 -3.66
C GLU A 92 -10.51 8.87 -4.80
N PHE A 93 -9.70 7.82 -4.66
CA PHE A 93 -8.66 7.42 -5.60
C PHE A 93 -8.97 6.09 -6.31
N LYS A 94 -10.25 5.77 -6.53
CA LYS A 94 -10.71 4.53 -7.20
C LYS A 94 -10.12 4.25 -8.60
N HIS A 95 -9.46 5.22 -9.22
CA HIS A 95 -8.79 5.07 -10.51
C HIS A 95 -7.39 4.49 -10.38
N LEU A 96 -6.83 4.49 -9.16
CA LEU A 96 -5.55 3.86 -8.84
C LEU A 96 -5.81 2.41 -8.44
N ASP A 97 -5.08 1.50 -9.08
CA ASP A 97 -5.13 0.07 -8.78
C ASP A 97 -4.27 -0.24 -7.53
N PHE A 98 -3.13 0.45 -7.38
CA PHE A 98 -2.22 0.26 -6.25
C PHE A 98 -1.78 1.58 -5.61
N LEU A 99 -1.50 1.50 -4.32
CA LEU A 99 -0.94 2.60 -3.52
C LEU A 99 0.39 2.16 -2.94
N TRP A 100 1.47 2.82 -3.32
CA TRP A 100 2.80 2.55 -2.79
C TRP A 100 3.20 3.65 -1.81
N LEU A 101 3.19 3.31 -0.52
CA LEU A 101 3.65 4.16 0.57
C LEU A 101 5.11 3.89 0.91
N MET A 102 5.82 4.97 1.25
CA MET A 102 7.19 4.96 1.75
C MET A 102 7.22 5.70 3.07
N LYS A 103 7.66 5.02 4.14
CA LYS A 103 7.62 5.53 5.52
C LYS A 103 8.94 5.30 6.24
N GLY A 104 9.34 6.23 7.11
CA GLY A 104 10.55 6.12 7.92
C GLY A 104 11.55 7.21 7.56
N ASP A 105 12.56 6.87 6.76
CA ASP A 105 13.57 7.85 6.34
C ASP A 105 13.02 8.86 5.32
N PRO A 106 13.51 10.11 5.34
CA PRO A 106 13.07 11.12 4.39
C PRO A 106 13.49 10.74 2.98
N VAL A 107 12.51 10.41 2.14
CA VAL A 107 12.75 10.17 0.72
C VAL A 107 12.94 11.52 0.03
N SER A 108 14.17 11.79 -0.41
CA SER A 108 14.50 13.06 -1.07
C SER A 108 13.83 13.14 -2.46
N ASP A 109 13.40 14.35 -2.85
CA ASP A 109 12.71 14.59 -4.14
C ASP A 109 13.57 14.19 -5.35
N ALA A 110 14.91 14.22 -5.21
CA ALA A 110 15.85 13.82 -6.25
C ALA A 110 15.78 12.33 -6.62
N VAL A 111 15.28 11.48 -5.70
CA VAL A 111 15.10 10.03 -5.93
C VAL A 111 13.76 9.75 -6.63
N MET A 112 12.80 10.67 -6.56
CA MET A 112 11.45 10.51 -7.13
C MET A 112 11.30 11.02 -8.57
N GLN A 113 12.30 11.72 -9.11
CA GLN A 113 12.24 12.37 -10.43
C GLN A 113 13.05 11.65 -11.54
N GLN A 114 13.56 10.45 -11.28
CA GLN A 114 14.24 9.62 -12.29
C GLN A 114 13.31 8.57 -12.87
#